data_AF-A0A9P8C2Z8-F1
#
_entry.id   AF-A0A9P8C2Z8-F1
#
_cell.length_a   1.000
_cell.length_b   1.000
_cell.length_c   1.000
_cell.angle_alpha   90.00
_cell.angle_beta   90.00
_cell.angle_gamma   90.00
#
_symmetry.space_group_name_H-M   'P 1'
#
loop_
_entity.id
_entity.type
_entity.pdbx_description
1 polymer ?
#
loop_
_entity_poly.entity_id
_entity_poly.type
_entity_poly.pdbx_seq_one_letter_code
_entity_poly.pdbx_strand_id
1 'polypeptide(L)'
;MSTVVSDLCQVCNKSTVHVCNHCKSAYYCSTTCQHADWLTHALLCAVFPHFDASNRPTDKHVRAIFFPVGNTTPKFIWLHCEWHDEDNGRYQHAKFKPLLGSEAFSSQITIQYNAILKRELSDTIYVCHRDAFLIDGSETNKSIANIATTAHHDWRGPIIAYGKVGVGFYKPACRDLDMTDFRHITDFLFSYNLKSTLAAQQPIVAPLTMPILAACIVTAVLVALSLRFIFTG
;
A
#
# COMPACT_ATOMS: atom_id res chain seq x y z
N MET A 1 14.29 -1.70 35.37
CA MET A 1 14.66 -0.69 34.37
C MET A 1 13.72 -0.85 33.19
N SER A 2 12.73 0.03 33.00
CA SER A 2 11.89 -0.01 31.80
C SER A 2 12.74 0.35 30.59
N THR A 3 12.89 -0.57 29.65
CA THR A 3 13.38 -0.28 28.32
C THR A 3 12.44 0.74 27.68
N VAL A 4 12.94 1.94 27.40
CA VAL A 4 12.15 2.94 26.65
C VAL A 4 11.99 2.37 25.24
N VAL A 5 10.77 2.00 24.87
CA VAL A 5 10.45 1.60 23.50
C VAL A 5 10.64 2.84 22.62
N SER A 6 11.58 2.76 21.70
CA SER A 6 11.88 3.84 20.76
C SER A 6 11.25 3.56 19.41
N ASP A 7 10.63 4.57 18.82
CA ASP A 7 10.06 4.52 17.48
C ASP A 7 11.03 5.12 16.45
N LEU A 8 10.70 4.99 15.16
CA LEU A 8 11.53 5.50 14.07
C LEU A 8 11.06 6.89 13.62
N CYS A 9 12.00 7.81 13.45
CA CYS A 9 11.74 9.10 12.82
C CYS A 9 11.06 8.91 11.45
N GLN A 10 9.96 9.63 11.22
CA GLN A 10 9.18 9.53 9.98
C GLN A 10 9.88 10.09 8.74
N VAL A 11 11.00 10.79 8.92
CA VAL A 11 11.77 11.41 7.83
C VAL A 11 13.09 10.70 7.54
N CYS A 12 13.77 10.16 8.55
CA CYS A 12 15.15 9.66 8.39
C CYS A 12 15.45 8.32 9.07
N ASN A 13 14.44 7.64 9.63
CA ASN A 13 14.57 6.36 10.35
C ASN A 13 15.50 6.32 11.57
N LYS A 14 16.05 7.44 12.02
CA LYS A 14 16.76 7.46 13.30
C LYS A 14 15.77 7.11 14.42
N SER A 15 16.18 6.21 15.32
CA SER A 15 15.43 5.92 16.54
C SER A 15 15.21 7.20 17.35
N THR A 16 14.02 7.34 17.90
CA THR A 16 13.63 8.50 18.69
C THR A 16 12.51 8.16 19.67
N VAL A 17 12.40 8.97 20.72
CA VAL A 17 11.30 8.96 21.68
C VAL A 17 10.48 10.25 21.59
N HIS A 18 10.88 11.17 20.71
CA HIS A 18 10.22 12.45 20.54
C HIS A 18 9.03 12.28 19.59
N VAL A 19 7.86 12.60 20.13
CA VAL A 19 6.59 12.54 19.42
C VAL A 19 6.05 13.95 19.19
N CYS A 20 5.34 14.14 18.09
CA CYS A 20 4.63 15.39 17.80
C CYS A 20 3.74 15.79 18.98
N ASN A 21 3.91 17.01 19.47
CA ASN A 21 3.19 17.48 20.65
C ASN A 21 1.68 17.66 20.47
N HIS A 22 1.21 17.72 19.22
CA HIS A 22 -0.20 17.83 18.90
C HIS A 22 -0.85 16.46 18.72
N CYS A 23 -0.47 15.71 17.67
CA CYS A 23 -1.13 14.44 17.34
C CYS A 23 -0.73 13.25 18.23
N LYS A 24 0.43 13.31 18.89
CA LYS A 24 0.99 12.21 19.69
C LYS A 24 1.12 10.86 18.93
N SER A 25 1.19 10.91 17.61
CA SER A 25 1.21 9.72 16.73
C SER A 25 2.29 9.76 15.64
N ALA A 26 3.07 10.86 15.56
CA ALA A 26 4.20 10.97 14.65
C ALA A 26 5.50 11.25 15.40
N TYR A 27 6.59 10.65 14.94
CA TYR A 27 7.88 10.64 15.65
C TYR A 27 8.97 11.31 14.83
N TYR A 28 9.77 12.15 15.50
CA TYR A 28 10.82 12.94 14.85
C TYR A 28 12.08 13.01 15.70
N CYS A 29 13.25 12.67 15.14
CA CYS A 29 14.50 12.78 15.90
C CYS A 29 14.96 14.24 16.13
N SER A 30 14.34 15.21 15.46
CA SER A 30 14.66 16.65 15.59
C SER A 30 13.52 17.52 15.08
N THR A 31 13.51 18.80 15.48
CA THR A 31 12.61 19.82 14.93
C THR A 31 12.81 20.02 13.44
N THR A 32 14.03 19.87 12.93
CA THR A 32 14.32 19.88 11.48
C THR A 32 13.53 18.79 10.74
N CYS A 33 13.50 17.57 11.27
CA CYS A 33 12.72 16.49 10.65
C CYS A 33 11.22 16.78 10.74
N GLN A 34 10.74 17.31 11.87
CA GLN A 34 9.34 17.70 12.02
C GLN A 34 8.93 18.80 11.01
N HIS A 35 9.77 19.82 10.82
CA HIS A 35 9.52 20.87 9.84
C HIS A 35 9.56 20.35 8.40
N ALA A 36 10.47 19.43 8.09
CA ALA A 36 10.55 18.81 6.76
C ALA A 36 9.29 18.00 6.41
N ASP A 37 8.63 17.40 7.40
CA ASP A 37 7.38 16.66 7.21
C ASP A 37 6.13 17.56 7.27
N TRP A 38 6.25 18.81 7.75
CA TRP A 38 5.12 19.64 8.18
C TRP A 38 4.06 19.84 7.10
N LEU A 39 4.45 20.07 5.84
CA LEU A 39 3.50 20.31 4.73
C LEU A 39 2.53 19.13 4.56
N THR A 40 3.04 17.90 4.64
CA THR A 40 2.22 16.69 4.58
C THR A 40 1.53 16.46 5.92
N HIS A 41 2.29 16.45 7.01
CA HIS A 41 1.83 16.16 8.36
C HIS A 41 0.64 17.01 8.80
N ALA A 42 0.70 18.32 8.53
CA ALA A 42 -0.30 19.29 8.97
C ALA A 42 -1.70 19.01 8.41
N LEU A 43 -1.80 18.32 7.27
CA LEU A 43 -3.08 17.99 6.63
C LEU A 43 -4.01 17.17 7.52
N LEU A 44 -3.45 16.34 8.41
CA LEU A 44 -4.21 15.48 9.32
C LEU A 44 -3.82 15.64 10.79
N CYS A 45 -2.69 16.27 11.11
CA CYS A 45 -2.20 16.40 12.48
C CYS A 45 -3.18 17.11 13.42
N ALA A 46 -3.82 18.18 12.94
CA ALA A 46 -4.81 18.92 13.71
C ALA A 46 -6.05 18.09 14.03
N VAL A 47 -6.44 17.19 13.11
CA VAL A 47 -7.66 16.39 13.22
C VAL A 47 -7.44 15.12 14.03
N PHE A 48 -6.23 14.56 13.99
CA PHE A 48 -5.94 13.25 14.57
C PHE A 48 -6.34 13.09 16.06
N PRO A 49 -5.99 14.01 16.99
CA PRO A 49 -6.40 13.89 18.40
C PRO A 49 -7.91 13.91 18.62
N HIS A 50 -8.65 14.54 17.70
CA HIS A 50 -10.10 14.69 17.79
C HIS A 50 -10.85 13.57 17.08
N PHE A 51 -10.16 12.80 16.24
CA PHE A 51 -10.68 11.58 15.63
C PHE A 51 -10.47 10.39 16.58
N ASP A 52 -11.05 10.52 17.77
CA ASP A 52 -10.89 9.61 18.88
C ASP A 52 -11.73 8.33 18.72
N ALA A 53 -11.22 7.22 19.25
CA ALA A 53 -11.87 5.91 19.23
C ALA A 53 -13.21 5.90 20.00
N SER A 54 -13.46 6.84 20.92
CA SER A 54 -14.79 6.98 21.55
C SER A 54 -15.90 7.34 20.56
N ASN A 55 -15.55 7.99 19.44
CA ASN A 55 -16.49 8.33 18.36
C ASN A 55 -16.64 7.20 17.32
N ARG A 56 -16.04 6.04 17.57
CA ARG A 56 -16.13 4.88 16.67
C ARG A 56 -17.56 4.34 16.67
N PRO A 57 -18.23 4.23 15.50
CA PRO A 57 -19.62 3.78 15.44
C PRO A 57 -19.85 2.37 16.00
N THR A 58 -18.96 1.41 15.65
CA THR A 58 -19.01 0.03 16.15
C THR A 58 -17.61 -0.57 16.24
N ASP A 59 -17.46 -1.69 16.93
CA ASP A 59 -16.23 -2.49 16.98
C ASP A 59 -15.76 -3.01 15.59
N LYS A 60 -16.66 -3.02 14.60
CA LYS A 60 -16.38 -3.35 13.20
C LYS A 60 -15.84 -2.18 12.39
N HIS A 61 -15.72 -0.98 12.97
CA HIS A 61 -15.13 0.16 12.27
C HIS A 61 -13.66 0.34 12.63
N VAL A 62 -12.85 0.62 11.62
CA VAL A 62 -11.45 1.01 11.79
C VAL A 62 -11.20 2.39 11.20
N ARG A 63 -10.22 3.11 11.74
CA ARG A 63 -9.80 4.40 11.21
C ARG A 63 -9.08 4.20 9.88
N ALA A 64 -9.63 4.77 8.83
CA ALA A 64 -9.07 4.78 7.48
C ALA A 64 -8.81 6.23 7.03
N ILE A 65 -8.08 6.40 5.93
CA ILE A 65 -7.78 7.71 5.33
C ILE A 65 -8.44 7.78 3.96
N PHE A 66 -9.32 8.75 3.77
CA PHE A 66 -10.01 9.02 2.51
C PHE A 66 -9.42 10.25 1.83
N PHE A 67 -9.16 10.13 0.53
CA PHE A 67 -8.67 11.17 -0.36
C PHE A 67 -9.82 11.57 -1.30
N PRO A 68 -10.63 12.57 -0.92
CA PRO A 68 -11.73 13.05 -1.74
C PRO A 68 -11.23 13.72 -3.03
N VAL A 69 -11.97 13.56 -4.13
CA VAL A 69 -11.59 14.12 -5.44
C VAL A 69 -11.57 15.64 -5.45
N GLY A 70 -12.67 16.26 -5.00
CA GLY A 70 -12.88 17.70 -5.12
C GLY A 70 -12.28 18.56 -4.01
N ASN A 71 -11.78 17.96 -2.93
CA ASN A 71 -11.22 18.67 -1.78
C ASN A 71 -9.70 18.44 -1.72
N THR A 72 -8.94 19.45 -1.31
CA THR A 72 -7.47 19.43 -1.23
C THR A 72 -6.93 18.76 0.03
N THR A 73 -7.78 18.42 1.00
CA THR A 73 -7.35 17.79 2.25
C THR A 73 -7.86 16.35 2.38
N PRO A 74 -6.98 15.39 2.73
CA PRO A 74 -7.40 14.05 3.10
C PRO A 74 -8.18 14.09 4.42
N LYS A 75 -8.93 13.02 4.70
CA LYS A 75 -9.80 12.93 5.88
C LYS A 75 -9.68 11.58 6.56
N PHE A 76 -9.68 11.57 7.88
CA PHE A 76 -9.98 10.35 8.62
C PHE A 76 -11.46 10.01 8.49
N ILE A 77 -11.74 8.71 8.34
CA ILE A 77 -13.10 8.17 8.37
C ILE A 77 -13.13 6.88 9.18
N TRP A 78 -14.30 6.52 9.68
CA TRP A 78 -14.57 5.21 10.23
C TRP A 78 -15.03 4.29 9.10
N LEU A 79 -14.19 3.33 8.71
CA LEU A 79 -14.47 2.38 7.64
C LEU A 79 -15.03 1.08 8.24
N HIS A 80 -16.24 0.70 7.82
CA HIS A 80 -16.86 -0.56 8.23
C HIS A 80 -16.12 -1.77 7.64
N CYS A 81 -15.76 -2.71 8.51
CA CYS A 81 -14.96 -3.90 8.21
C CYS A 81 -15.64 -5.13 8.84
N GLU A 82 -16.27 -5.95 8.01
CA GLU A 82 -17.04 -7.09 8.48
C GLU A 82 -16.19 -8.34 8.54
N TRP A 83 -16.39 -9.16 9.57
CA TRP A 83 -15.81 -10.50 9.59
C TRP A 83 -16.55 -11.40 8.60
N HIS A 84 -15.78 -12.13 7.81
CA HIS A 84 -16.22 -13.17 6.91
C HIS A 84 -15.46 -14.45 7.23
N ASP A 85 -16.16 -15.58 7.15
CA ASP A 85 -15.60 -16.91 7.30
C ASP A 85 -15.55 -17.55 5.90
N GLU A 86 -14.37 -17.98 5.49
CA GLU A 86 -14.13 -18.75 4.27
C GLU A 86 -13.40 -20.05 4.60
N ASP A 87 -13.32 -20.97 3.62
CA ASP A 87 -12.61 -22.25 3.78
C ASP A 87 -11.14 -22.08 4.20
N ASN A 88 -10.52 -20.94 3.87
CA ASN A 88 -9.14 -20.60 4.18
C ASN A 88 -8.95 -19.86 5.53
N GLY A 89 -10.04 -19.62 6.27
CA GLY A 89 -10.02 -18.95 7.57
C GLY A 89 -10.93 -17.72 7.65
N ARG A 90 -10.82 -17.03 8.78
CA ARG A 90 -11.64 -15.88 9.13
C ARG A 90 -10.90 -14.57 8.88
N TYR A 91 -11.50 -13.66 8.12
CA TYR A 91 -10.88 -12.38 7.78
C TYR A 91 -11.89 -11.22 7.79
N GLN A 92 -11.40 -9.99 7.96
CA GLN A 92 -12.20 -8.77 7.85
C GLN A 92 -12.19 -8.23 6.43
N HIS A 93 -13.37 -8.01 5.86
CA HIS A 93 -13.58 -7.40 4.56
C HIS A 93 -13.99 -5.93 4.72
N ALA A 94 -13.18 -5.02 4.20
CA ALA A 94 -13.42 -3.59 4.25
C ALA A 94 -14.50 -3.17 3.23
N LYS A 95 -15.56 -2.50 3.67
CA LYS A 95 -16.67 -2.04 2.80
C LYS A 95 -16.38 -0.67 2.20
N PHE A 96 -15.36 -0.59 1.36
CA PHE A 96 -14.92 0.67 0.75
C PHE A 96 -15.63 1.02 -0.56
N LYS A 97 -16.26 0.05 -1.25
CA LYS A 97 -16.91 0.27 -2.56
C LYS A 97 -17.89 1.46 -2.61
N PRO A 98 -18.75 1.68 -1.59
CA PRO A 98 -19.64 2.84 -1.59
C PRO A 98 -18.91 4.19 -1.66
N LEU A 99 -17.66 4.26 -1.18
CA LEU A 99 -16.84 5.46 -1.21
C LEU A 99 -16.16 5.67 -2.57
N LEU A 100 -16.03 4.61 -3.37
CA LEU A 100 -15.43 4.65 -4.70
C LEU A 100 -16.47 4.73 -5.83
N GLY A 101 -17.76 4.57 -5.49
CA GLY A 101 -18.86 4.41 -6.44
C GLY A 101 -19.17 2.93 -6.66
N SER A 102 -20.33 2.48 -6.18
CA SER A 102 -20.70 1.04 -6.07
C SER A 102 -20.63 0.24 -7.37
N GLU A 103 -20.81 0.91 -8.51
CA GLU A 103 -20.80 0.29 -9.85
C GLU A 103 -19.38 0.19 -10.46
N ALA A 104 -18.38 0.84 -9.84
CA ALA A 104 -17.03 0.82 -10.36
C ALA A 104 -16.30 -0.46 -9.92
N PHE A 105 -15.63 -1.12 -10.88
CA PHE A 105 -14.58 -2.06 -10.54
C PHE A 105 -13.50 -1.33 -9.74
N SER A 106 -13.07 -1.93 -8.64
CA SER A 106 -12.11 -1.34 -7.72
C SER A 106 -10.90 -2.24 -7.58
N SER A 107 -9.72 -1.64 -7.68
CA SER A 107 -8.43 -2.30 -7.47
C SER A 107 -7.85 -1.92 -6.12
N GLN A 108 -7.00 -2.80 -5.60
CA GLN A 108 -6.33 -2.64 -4.31
C GLN A 108 -4.84 -2.88 -4.48
N ILE A 109 -4.03 -1.94 -3.99
CA ILE A 109 -2.57 -2.04 -3.98
C ILE A 109 -2.11 -2.13 -2.53
N THR A 110 -1.16 -3.03 -2.23
CA THR A 110 -0.62 -3.20 -0.89
C THR A 110 0.69 -2.43 -0.71
N ILE A 111 0.84 -1.83 0.48
CA ILE A 111 2.08 -1.21 0.94
C ILE A 111 2.58 -2.04 2.12
N GLN A 112 3.71 -2.71 1.93
CA GLN A 112 4.47 -3.40 2.97
C GLN A 112 5.91 -2.88 3.06
N TYR A 113 6.31 -1.99 2.15
CA TYR A 113 7.62 -1.36 2.10
C TYR A 113 7.50 0.08 1.65
N ASN A 114 8.11 1.00 2.40
CA ASN A 114 8.24 2.40 2.01
C ASN A 114 9.54 2.58 1.22
N ALA A 115 9.42 2.92 -0.06
CA ALA A 115 10.56 3.09 -0.97
C ALA A 115 11.35 4.38 -0.73
N ILE A 116 10.72 5.44 -0.22
CA ILE A 116 11.36 6.71 0.09
C ILE A 116 12.21 6.57 1.36
N LEU A 117 11.61 6.04 2.41
CA LEU A 117 12.30 5.78 3.68
C LEU A 117 13.17 4.51 3.64
N LYS A 118 13.02 3.67 2.61
CA LYS A 118 13.72 2.38 2.47
C LYS A 118 13.53 1.46 3.69
N ARG A 119 12.29 1.34 4.20
CA ARG A 119 11.97 0.48 5.35
C ARG A 119 10.73 -0.37 5.15
N GLU A 120 10.73 -1.54 5.77
CA GLU A 120 9.55 -2.41 5.87
C GLU A 120 8.54 -1.87 6.87
N LEU A 121 7.27 -2.23 6.65
CA LEU A 121 6.18 -1.97 7.59
C LEU A 121 5.89 -3.27 8.35
N SER A 122 5.51 -3.16 9.63
CA SER A 122 5.07 -4.31 10.44
C SER A 122 3.71 -4.86 10.02
N ASP A 123 2.90 -4.01 9.40
CA ASP A 123 1.53 -4.27 8.97
C ASP A 123 1.34 -3.80 7.53
N THR A 124 0.26 -4.27 6.90
CA THR A 124 -0.03 -3.92 5.51
C THR A 124 -1.04 -2.79 5.42
N ILE A 125 -0.75 -1.80 4.58
CA ILE A 125 -1.72 -0.78 4.18
C ILE A 125 -2.26 -1.15 2.80
N TYR A 126 -3.57 -1.04 2.63
CA TYR A 126 -4.27 -1.22 1.35
C TYR A 126 -4.66 0.15 0.83
N VAL A 127 -4.29 0.48 -0.41
CA VAL A 127 -4.75 1.67 -1.14
C VAL A 127 -5.73 1.21 -2.20
N CYS A 128 -6.98 1.66 -2.10
CA CYS A 128 -8.08 1.25 -2.96
C CYS A 128 -8.50 2.41 -3.87
N HIS A 129 -8.69 2.12 -5.15
CA HIS A 129 -9.06 3.07 -6.17
C HIS A 129 -9.95 2.39 -7.23
N ARG A 130 -10.57 3.18 -8.10
CA ARG A 130 -11.29 2.63 -9.26
C ARG A 130 -10.29 2.04 -10.25
N ASP A 131 -10.58 0.89 -10.85
CA ASP A 131 -9.62 0.23 -11.74
C ASP A 131 -9.41 1.02 -13.05
N ALA A 132 -10.49 1.59 -13.58
CA ALA A 132 -10.51 2.33 -14.83
C ALA A 132 -10.31 3.86 -14.68
N PHE A 133 -9.78 4.36 -13.56
CA PHE A 133 -9.77 5.82 -13.28
C PHE A 133 -9.07 6.67 -14.34
N LEU A 134 -8.17 6.10 -15.14
CA LEU A 134 -7.47 6.84 -16.21
C LEU A 134 -8.34 7.06 -17.45
N ILE A 135 -9.39 6.26 -17.64
CA ILE A 135 -10.20 6.24 -18.87
C ILE A 135 -11.71 6.36 -18.63
N ASP A 136 -12.17 6.31 -17.38
CA ASP A 136 -13.59 6.37 -16.99
C ASP A 136 -14.12 7.81 -16.80
N GLY A 137 -13.33 8.83 -17.17
CA GLY A 137 -13.66 10.24 -16.95
C GLY A 137 -13.47 10.73 -15.52
N SER A 138 -12.78 9.98 -14.65
CA SER A 138 -12.38 10.46 -13.32
C SER A 138 -11.66 11.80 -13.39
N GLU A 139 -12.01 12.72 -12.49
CA GLU A 139 -11.24 13.95 -12.29
C GLU A 139 -9.98 13.67 -11.48
N THR A 140 -8.93 14.47 -11.69
CA THR A 140 -7.71 14.46 -10.87
C THR A 140 -8.05 14.63 -9.40
N ASN A 141 -7.45 13.79 -8.55
CA ASN A 141 -7.67 13.83 -7.13
C ASN A 141 -6.91 15.02 -6.50
N LYS A 142 -7.61 16.10 -6.21
CA LYS A 142 -7.01 17.34 -5.66
C LYS A 142 -6.41 17.12 -4.27
N SER A 143 -6.94 16.17 -3.49
CA SER A 143 -6.38 15.83 -2.18
C SER A 143 -4.98 15.24 -2.31
N ILE A 144 -4.70 14.50 -3.38
CA ILE A 144 -3.40 13.90 -3.62
C ILE A 144 -2.47 14.88 -4.33
N ALA A 145 -2.98 15.65 -5.29
CA ALA A 145 -2.20 16.70 -5.95
C ALA A 145 -1.64 17.74 -4.97
N ASN A 146 -2.34 18.02 -3.87
CA ASN A 146 -1.86 18.92 -2.81
C ASN A 146 -0.72 18.31 -1.97
N ILE A 147 -0.69 16.99 -1.83
CA ILE A 147 0.38 16.25 -1.12
C ILE A 147 1.61 16.11 -2.01
N ALA A 148 1.38 15.93 -3.31
CA ALA A 148 2.39 15.55 -4.28
C ALA A 148 2.21 16.40 -5.54
N THR A 149 2.52 17.69 -5.45
CA THR A 149 2.43 18.64 -6.57
C THR A 149 3.29 18.24 -7.78
N THR A 150 4.28 17.37 -7.57
CA THR A 150 5.13 16.76 -8.60
C THR A 150 4.96 15.24 -8.68
N ALA A 151 3.82 14.68 -8.26
CA ALA A 151 3.57 13.25 -8.39
C ALA A 151 3.76 12.79 -9.83
N HIS A 152 4.47 11.68 -10.02
CA HIS A 152 4.68 11.11 -11.35
C HIS A 152 3.44 10.42 -11.91
N HIS A 153 2.44 10.17 -11.05
CA HIS A 153 1.22 9.51 -11.42
C HIS A 153 0.01 10.42 -11.23
N ASP A 154 -0.81 10.52 -12.27
CA ASP A 154 -2.07 11.26 -12.25
C ASP A 154 -3.13 10.42 -11.55
N TRP A 155 -3.09 10.43 -10.21
CA TRP A 155 -4.11 9.79 -9.38
C TRP A 155 -5.45 10.50 -9.60
N ARG A 156 -6.44 9.75 -10.09
CA ARG A 156 -7.79 10.27 -10.35
C ARG A 156 -8.84 9.52 -9.55
N GLY A 157 -9.99 10.17 -9.40
CA GLY A 157 -11.12 9.59 -8.69
C GLY A 157 -10.87 9.47 -7.17
N PRO A 158 -11.89 9.02 -6.41
CA PRO A 158 -11.75 8.86 -4.97
C PRO A 158 -10.75 7.76 -4.65
N ILE A 159 -9.97 7.95 -3.59
CA ILE A 159 -9.01 6.94 -3.10
C ILE A 159 -9.21 6.78 -1.60
N ILE A 160 -9.05 5.55 -1.11
CA ILE A 160 -9.08 5.24 0.32
C ILE A 160 -7.93 4.33 0.69
N ALA A 161 -7.32 4.60 1.84
CA ALA A 161 -6.34 3.74 2.47
C ALA A 161 -6.86 3.17 3.79
N TYR A 162 -6.64 1.87 4.04
CA TYR A 162 -6.93 1.22 5.33
C TYR A 162 -5.84 0.20 5.69
N GLY A 163 -5.74 -0.16 6.98
CA GLY A 163 -4.70 -1.05 7.49
C GLY A 163 -5.20 -2.47 7.75
N LYS A 164 -4.31 -3.46 7.61
CA LYS A 164 -4.49 -4.84 8.09
C LYS A 164 -3.28 -5.32 8.87
N VAL A 165 -3.53 -6.09 9.92
CA VAL A 165 -2.49 -6.64 10.80
C VAL A 165 -1.66 -7.68 10.03
N GLY A 166 -0.34 -7.53 10.12
CA GLY A 166 0.65 -8.41 9.53
C GLY A 166 1.02 -8.11 8.07
N VAL A 167 1.99 -8.88 7.58
CA VAL A 167 2.53 -8.85 6.21
C VAL A 167 2.30 -10.18 5.49
N GLY A 168 2.76 -10.31 4.25
CA GLY A 168 2.58 -11.55 3.46
C GLY A 168 1.20 -11.66 2.82
N PHE A 169 0.67 -12.88 2.63
CA PHE A 169 -0.60 -13.12 1.94
C PHE A 169 -1.81 -13.03 2.89
N TYR A 170 -1.82 -13.84 3.94
CA TYR A 170 -2.93 -13.92 4.89
C TYR A 170 -2.88 -12.81 5.94
N LYS A 171 -3.92 -11.99 6.00
CA LYS A 171 -4.04 -10.85 6.93
C LYS A 171 -5.46 -10.79 7.46
N PRO A 172 -5.74 -11.38 8.63
CA PRO A 172 -7.11 -11.61 9.05
C PRO A 172 -7.81 -10.32 9.50
N ALA A 173 -7.15 -9.47 10.29
CA ALA A 173 -7.81 -8.31 10.89
C ALA A 173 -7.45 -6.99 10.19
N CYS A 174 -8.44 -6.10 10.04
CA CYS A 174 -8.22 -4.69 9.79
C CYS A 174 -7.76 -3.98 11.08
N ARG A 175 -7.04 -2.87 10.94
CA ARG A 175 -6.59 -2.05 12.07
C ARG A 175 -6.74 -0.56 11.80
N ASP A 176 -6.72 0.22 12.88
CA ASP A 176 -6.67 1.67 12.79
C ASP A 176 -5.38 2.13 12.14
N LEU A 177 -5.48 3.03 11.16
CA LEU A 177 -4.34 3.77 10.64
C LEU A 177 -3.94 4.89 11.58
N ASP A 178 -2.66 5.24 11.61
CA ASP A 178 -2.12 6.34 12.42
C ASP A 178 -1.38 7.40 11.58
N MET A 179 -0.73 8.37 12.22
CA MET A 179 0.04 9.40 11.50
C MET A 179 1.34 8.85 10.88
N THR A 180 1.85 7.70 11.33
CA THR A 180 2.97 6.97 10.68
C THR A 180 2.51 6.30 9.40
N ASP A 181 1.34 5.68 9.42
CA ASP A 181 0.72 5.13 8.21
C ASP A 181 0.44 6.23 7.18
N PHE A 182 0.00 7.41 7.62
CA PHE A 182 -0.21 8.53 6.72
C PHE A 182 1.08 8.91 5.98
N ARG A 183 2.23 8.92 6.66
CA ARG A 183 3.53 9.11 6.00
C ARG A 183 3.80 8.02 4.96
N HIS A 184 3.55 6.77 5.30
CA HIS A 184 3.72 5.64 4.37
C HIS A 184 2.85 5.74 3.12
N ILE A 185 1.58 6.12 3.29
CA ILE A 185 0.62 6.29 2.20
C ILE A 185 1.05 7.45 1.28
N THR A 186 1.45 8.58 1.87
CA THR A 186 1.82 9.77 1.08
C THR A 186 3.13 9.57 0.32
N ASP A 187 4.13 8.92 0.92
CA ASP A 187 5.35 8.51 0.21
C ASP A 187 5.05 7.54 -0.93
N PHE A 188 4.12 6.60 -0.73
CA PHE A 188 3.69 5.68 -1.78
C PHE A 188 2.99 6.41 -2.93
N LEU A 189 2.00 7.27 -2.64
CA LEU A 189 1.27 8.02 -3.65
C LEU A 189 2.19 8.95 -4.44
N PHE A 190 3.17 9.58 -3.78
CA PHE A 190 4.19 10.40 -4.42
C PHE A 190 5.12 9.59 -5.32
N SER A 191 5.57 8.41 -4.86
CA SER A 191 6.59 7.61 -5.55
C SER A 191 6.05 6.54 -6.50
N TYR A 192 4.73 6.43 -6.62
CA TYR A 192 4.09 5.47 -7.51
C TYR A 192 4.58 5.66 -8.94
N ASN A 193 5.05 4.58 -9.58
CA ASN A 193 5.71 4.56 -10.90
C ASN A 193 7.09 5.24 -11.02
N LEU A 194 7.74 5.72 -9.95
CA LEU A 194 9.19 6.02 -10.00
C LEU A 194 10.01 4.74 -10.28
N LYS A 195 9.52 3.58 -9.82
CA LYS A 195 10.20 2.29 -10.00
C LYS A 195 10.26 1.80 -11.44
N SER A 196 9.28 2.13 -12.30
CA SER A 196 9.36 1.76 -13.72
C SER A 196 10.44 2.56 -14.46
N THR A 197 10.69 3.80 -14.04
CA THR A 197 11.67 4.69 -14.67
C THR A 197 13.10 4.43 -14.18
N LEU A 198 13.28 4.11 -12.89
CA LEU A 198 14.61 3.77 -12.33
C LEU A 198 15.07 2.34 -12.69
N ALA A 199 14.15 1.40 -12.91
CA ALA A 199 14.50 0.08 -13.44
C ALA A 199 14.88 0.13 -14.94
N ALA A 200 14.34 1.07 -15.70
CA ALA A 200 14.66 1.27 -17.12
C ALA A 200 16.03 1.95 -17.37
N GLN A 201 16.73 2.38 -16.31
CA GLN A 201 18.04 3.04 -16.38
C GLN A 201 19.20 2.16 -15.89
N GLN A 202 18.96 0.88 -15.58
CA GLN A 202 20.07 -0.04 -15.35
C GLN A 202 20.78 -0.32 -16.69
N PRO A 203 22.11 -0.13 -16.80
CA PRO A 203 22.82 -0.53 -18.01
C PRO A 203 22.66 -2.03 -18.20
N ILE A 204 22.37 -2.42 -19.44
CA ILE A 204 22.25 -3.81 -19.88
C ILE A 204 23.60 -4.48 -19.58
N VAL A 205 23.70 -5.18 -18.45
CA VAL A 205 24.84 -6.06 -18.21
C VAL A 205 24.60 -7.29 -19.09
N ALA A 206 25.34 -7.38 -20.18
CA ALA A 206 25.30 -8.53 -21.07
C ALA A 206 25.54 -9.82 -20.25
N PRO A 207 24.73 -10.88 -20.45
CA PRO A 207 24.95 -12.12 -19.73
C PRO A 207 26.29 -12.72 -20.16
N LEU A 208 27.15 -12.98 -19.15
CA LEU A 208 28.36 -13.76 -19.32
C LEU A 208 27.99 -15.12 -19.91
N THR A 209 28.56 -15.44 -21.07
CA THR A 209 28.43 -16.71 -21.76
C THR A 209 28.88 -17.85 -20.84
N MET A 210 27.95 -18.71 -20.43
CA MET A 210 28.28 -20.01 -19.83
C MET A 210 28.57 -21.04 -20.93
N PRO A 211 29.60 -21.89 -20.77
CA PRO A 211 29.97 -22.87 -21.77
C PRO A 211 28.99 -24.05 -21.82
N ILE A 212 28.85 -24.56 -23.03
CA ILE A 212 28.04 -25.70 -23.44
C ILE A 212 28.44 -26.95 -22.63
N LEU A 213 27.45 -27.62 -22.03
CA LEU A 213 27.53 -29.07 -21.80
C LEU A 213 26.27 -29.72 -22.36
N ALA A 214 26.47 -30.40 -23.48
CA ALA A 214 25.52 -31.29 -24.13
C ALA A 214 25.31 -32.55 -23.27
N ALA A 215 24.05 -33.01 -23.16
CA ALA A 215 23.63 -34.40 -23.39
C ALA A 215 22.23 -34.67 -22.79
N CYS A 216 21.47 -35.49 -23.53
CA CYS A 216 20.33 -36.31 -23.07
C CYS A 216 18.93 -35.67 -22.97
N ILE A 217 18.34 -35.29 -24.11
CA ILE A 217 16.90 -35.52 -24.35
C ILE A 217 16.72 -36.02 -25.79
N VAL A 218 17.01 -37.29 -26.05
CA VAL A 218 16.51 -38.02 -27.23
C VAL A 218 16.19 -39.44 -26.79
N THR A 219 15.00 -39.66 -26.24
CA THR A 219 14.22 -40.91 -26.36
C THR A 219 12.90 -40.79 -25.58
N ALA A 220 11.90 -40.12 -26.17
CA ALA A 220 10.50 -40.34 -25.79
C ALA A 220 9.50 -39.92 -26.90
N VAL A 221 9.92 -39.86 -28.17
CA VAL A 221 9.03 -39.56 -29.32
C VAL A 221 9.02 -40.72 -30.36
N LEU A 222 9.64 -41.86 -30.06
CA LEU A 222 9.74 -43.00 -30.98
C LEU A 222 9.21 -44.33 -30.42
N VAL A 223 8.16 -44.28 -29.60
CA VAL A 223 7.33 -45.46 -29.26
C VAL A 223 5.87 -45.29 -29.74
N ALA A 224 5.48 -44.12 -30.26
CA ALA A 224 4.12 -43.88 -30.75
C ALA A 224 3.90 -44.21 -32.25
N LEU A 225 4.90 -44.77 -32.96
CA LEU A 225 4.80 -45.04 -34.41
C LEU A 225 5.18 -46.47 -34.84
N SER A 226 5.30 -47.42 -33.90
CA SER A 226 5.63 -48.83 -34.21
C SER A 226 4.55 -49.85 -33.80
N LEU A 227 3.35 -49.41 -33.40
CA LEU A 227 2.24 -50.30 -33.01
C LEU A 227 0.98 -50.11 -33.88
N ARG A 228 1.13 -49.56 -35.08
CA ARG A 228 0.10 -49.56 -36.14
C ARG A 228 0.56 -50.30 -37.39
N PHE A 229 1.20 -51.45 -37.25
CA PHE A 229 1.26 -52.50 -38.27
C PHE A 229 1.54 -53.81 -37.52
N ILE A 230 0.91 -54.91 -37.94
CA ILE A 230 0.94 -56.26 -37.33
C ILE A 230 -0.09 -56.47 -36.19
N PHE A 231 -1.38 -56.48 -36.54
CA PHE A 231 -2.36 -57.54 -36.21
C PHE A 231 -3.68 -57.23 -36.95
N THR A 232 -3.62 -57.31 -38.29
CA THR A 232 -4.74 -57.79 -39.11
C THR A 232 -4.16 -58.93 -39.93
N GLY A 233 -4.73 -60.11 -39.70
CA GLY A 233 -4.27 -61.42 -40.10
C GLY A 233 -5.01 -62.43 -39.24
#